data_AF-A0A930X4K7-F1
#
_entry.id   AF-A0A930X4K7-F1
#
_cell.length_a   1.000
_cell.length_b   1.000
_cell.length_c   1.000
_cell.angle_alpha   90.00
_cell.angle_beta   90.00
_cell.angle_gamma   90.00
#
_symmetry.space_group_name_H-M   'P 1'
#
loop_
_entity.id
_entity.type
_entity.pdbx_description
1 polymer ?
#
loop_
_entity_poly.entity_id
_entity_poly.type
_entity_poly.pdbx_seq_one_letter_code
_entity_poly.pdbx_strand_id
1 'polypeptide(L)'
;MLTPAEQYDRLPPETQRLLDEINFLAAELRDHLLLEQFYLALNALNARLQQLHPEIACVQGCSTCCQTQGNQWQLLPMEWSLIQRALQALPQAQQLRVQSQLQQLADPASGSSCPLLLDGRCAVYAFRPLDCRLKGYSFSQERLLPMQPALPQAFSCLAEQQRILHDLKRPGRALFYMFFPQREALQQVLQRIEPSDDQSQTLAHWLEQHFEALHSAA
;
A
#
# COMPACT_ATOMS: atom_id res chain seq x y z
N MET A 1 -4.74 22.23 -23.32
CA MET A 1 -4.23 21.58 -22.10
C MET A 1 -2.72 21.62 -22.18
N LEU A 2 -2.04 21.99 -21.10
CA LEU A 2 -0.57 21.93 -21.05
C LEU A 2 -0.16 20.45 -21.06
N THR A 3 0.93 20.13 -21.73
CA THR A 3 1.56 18.81 -21.70
C THR A 3 2.16 18.53 -20.32
N PRO A 4 2.33 17.27 -19.90
CA PRO A 4 2.94 16.93 -18.61
C PRO A 4 4.31 17.60 -18.37
N ALA A 5 5.10 17.81 -19.42
CA ALA A 5 6.38 18.52 -19.35
C ALA A 5 6.20 20.03 -19.08
N GLU A 6 5.35 20.71 -19.87
CA GLU A 6 5.06 22.14 -19.66
C GLU A 6 4.40 22.42 -18.31
N GLN A 7 3.77 21.40 -17.75
CA GLN A 7 3.16 21.46 -16.44
C GLN A 7 4.18 21.22 -15.31
N TYR A 8 5.13 20.29 -15.49
CA TYR A 8 6.27 20.10 -14.59
C TYR A 8 7.12 21.37 -14.50
N ASP A 9 7.39 22.02 -15.63
CA ASP A 9 8.19 23.26 -15.70
C ASP A 9 7.57 24.44 -14.94
N ARG A 10 6.27 24.36 -14.66
CA ARG A 10 5.51 25.37 -13.90
C ARG A 10 5.42 25.07 -12.40
N LEU A 11 5.92 23.91 -11.95
CA LEU A 11 5.97 23.58 -10.53
C LEU A 11 7.05 24.43 -9.82
N PRO A 12 6.87 24.72 -8.51
CA PRO A 12 7.92 25.33 -7.72
C PRO A 12 9.23 24.52 -7.78
N PRO A 13 10.42 25.16 -7.80
CA PRO A 13 11.71 24.46 -7.90
C PRO A 13 11.98 23.47 -6.76
N GLU A 14 11.35 23.66 -5.60
CA GLU A 14 11.36 22.71 -4.49
C GLU A 14 10.51 21.47 -4.80
N THR A 15 9.37 21.61 -5.48
CA THR A 15 8.54 20.48 -5.91
C THR A 15 9.22 19.68 -7.02
N GLN A 16 9.84 20.35 -7.99
CA GLN A 16 10.58 19.70 -9.09
C GLN A 16 11.71 18.79 -8.57
N ARG A 17 12.58 19.30 -7.70
CA ARG A 17 13.67 18.52 -7.09
C ARG A 17 13.19 17.27 -6.36
N LEU A 18 12.00 17.31 -5.80
CA LEU A 18 11.42 16.20 -5.07
C LEU A 18 10.81 15.16 -5.98
N LEU A 19 10.21 15.59 -7.08
CA LEU A 19 9.80 14.68 -8.14
C LEU A 19 11.01 13.98 -8.75
N ASP A 20 12.13 14.69 -8.92
CA ASP A 20 13.37 14.11 -9.44
C ASP A 20 13.97 13.08 -8.48
N GLU A 21 13.96 13.34 -7.17
CA GLU A 21 14.41 12.39 -6.14
C GLU A 21 13.58 11.11 -6.12
N ILE A 22 12.25 11.24 -6.21
CA ILE A 22 11.32 10.11 -6.29
C ILE A 22 11.57 9.30 -7.56
N ASN A 23 11.72 9.97 -8.70
CA ASN A 23 11.99 9.34 -9.98
C ASN A 23 13.37 8.66 -10.02
N PHE A 24 14.37 9.27 -9.40
CA PHE A 24 15.71 8.72 -9.25
C PHE A 24 15.70 7.46 -8.37
N LEU A 25 15.05 7.50 -7.21
CA LEU A 25 14.87 6.32 -6.37
C LEU A 25 14.12 5.23 -7.13
N ALA A 26 13.05 5.55 -7.86
CA ALA A 26 12.32 4.58 -8.69
C ALA A 26 13.17 3.98 -9.84
N ALA A 27 14.14 4.72 -10.37
CA ALA A 27 15.04 4.28 -11.43
C ALA A 27 16.18 3.38 -10.91
N GLU A 28 16.72 3.65 -9.74
CA GLU A 28 17.89 2.96 -9.15
C GLU A 28 17.54 1.65 -8.41
N LEU A 29 16.27 1.39 -8.07
CA LEU A 29 15.86 0.17 -7.34
C LEU A 29 16.03 -1.15 -8.14
N ARG A 30 16.68 -1.15 -9.32
CA ARG A 30 16.40 -2.17 -10.34
C ARG A 30 17.09 -3.52 -10.20
N ASP A 31 18.28 -3.63 -9.58
CA ASP A 31 19.08 -4.83 -9.87
C ASP A 31 19.50 -5.72 -8.67
N HIS A 32 19.51 -5.24 -7.40
CA HIS A 32 20.02 -6.08 -6.28
C HIS A 32 19.41 -5.83 -4.88
N LEU A 33 18.16 -5.39 -4.79
CA LEU A 33 17.59 -5.10 -3.46
C LEU A 33 17.13 -6.35 -2.71
N LEU A 34 17.43 -6.38 -1.41
CA LEU A 34 16.71 -7.22 -0.46
C LEU A 34 15.30 -6.65 -0.24
N LEU A 35 14.32 -7.51 0.06
CA LEU A 35 12.92 -7.11 0.28
C LEU A 35 12.78 -6.00 1.34
N GLU A 36 13.54 -6.11 2.42
CA GLU A 36 13.57 -5.11 3.49
C GLU A 36 14.08 -3.74 2.99
N GLN A 37 15.08 -3.72 2.11
CA GLN A 37 15.62 -2.46 1.53
C GLN A 37 14.58 -1.81 0.61
N PHE A 38 13.89 -2.61 -0.20
CA PHE A 38 12.78 -2.14 -1.02
C PHE A 38 11.67 -1.50 -0.17
N TYR A 39 11.31 -2.12 0.96
CA TYR A 39 10.31 -1.54 1.85
C TYR A 39 10.78 -0.31 2.63
N LEU A 40 12.06 -0.22 2.97
CA LEU A 40 12.62 1.01 3.53
C LEU A 40 12.52 2.17 2.52
N ALA A 41 12.92 1.94 1.27
CA ALA A 41 12.81 2.93 0.21
C ALA A 41 11.35 3.36 -0.03
N LEU A 42 10.42 2.40 -0.08
CA LEU A 42 9.00 2.70 -0.23
C LEU A 42 8.42 3.46 0.96
N ASN A 43 8.81 3.14 2.18
CA ASN A 43 8.39 3.90 3.36
C ASN A 43 8.92 5.34 3.33
N ALA A 44 10.17 5.55 2.89
CA ALA A 44 10.75 6.88 2.72
C ALA A 44 10.00 7.68 1.65
N LEU A 45 9.69 7.05 0.52
CA LEU A 45 8.87 7.63 -0.55
C LEU A 45 7.49 8.04 -0.02
N ASN A 46 6.79 7.15 0.70
CA ASN A 46 5.50 7.46 1.29
C ASN A 46 5.55 8.61 2.30
N ALA A 47 6.57 8.63 3.17
CA ALA A 47 6.77 9.72 4.12
C ALA A 47 6.99 11.06 3.39
N ARG A 48 7.73 11.05 2.28
CA ARG A 48 7.96 12.24 1.47
C ARG A 48 6.68 12.71 0.77
N LEU A 49 5.92 11.78 0.19
CA LEU A 49 4.62 12.05 -0.42
C LEU A 49 3.63 12.61 0.60
N GLN A 50 3.62 12.10 1.83
CA GLN A 50 2.79 12.64 2.91
C GLN A 50 3.17 14.08 3.28
N GLN A 51 4.46 14.43 3.24
CA GLN A 51 4.90 15.81 3.48
C GLN A 51 4.47 16.76 2.34
N LEU A 52 4.49 16.28 1.09
CA LEU A 52 4.03 17.03 -0.07
C LEU A 52 2.50 17.16 -0.13
N HIS A 53 1.79 16.14 0.36
CA HIS A 53 0.35 16.02 0.31
C HIS A 53 -0.25 15.70 1.68
N PRO A 54 -0.18 16.64 2.64
CA PRO A 54 -0.72 16.44 4.00
C PRO A 54 -2.23 16.24 4.02
N GLU A 55 -2.94 16.59 2.94
CA GLU A 55 -4.37 16.33 2.74
C GLU A 55 -4.71 14.85 2.55
N ILE A 56 -3.74 14.00 2.20
CA ILE A 56 -3.94 12.55 2.10
C ILE A 56 -4.00 11.99 3.52
N ALA A 57 -5.18 11.52 3.92
CA ALA A 57 -5.43 11.04 5.28
C ALA A 57 -4.78 9.69 5.62
N CYS A 58 -4.11 9.05 4.66
CA CYS A 58 -3.58 7.69 4.80
C CYS A 58 -2.30 7.63 5.65
N VAL A 59 -2.45 7.82 6.96
CA VAL A 59 -1.36 7.78 7.94
C VAL A 59 -1.47 6.56 8.84
N GLN A 60 -0.43 6.27 9.62
CA GLN A 60 -0.52 5.24 10.66
C GLN A 60 -1.69 5.55 11.60
N GLY A 61 -2.65 4.62 11.69
CA GLY A 61 -3.85 4.79 12.53
C GLY A 61 -5.09 5.32 11.83
N CYS A 62 -5.09 5.59 10.51
CA CYS A 62 -6.31 5.98 9.81
C CYS A 62 -7.37 4.86 9.81
N SER A 63 -6.94 3.60 9.74
CA SER A 63 -7.72 2.35 9.82
C SER A 63 -8.81 2.10 8.78
N THR A 64 -9.21 3.08 7.96
CA THR A 64 -10.37 2.97 7.06
C THR A 64 -10.25 1.81 6.06
N CYS A 65 -9.10 1.63 5.41
CA CYS A 65 -8.89 0.52 4.48
C CYS A 65 -8.79 -0.82 5.22
N CYS A 66 -8.22 -0.83 6.42
CA CYS A 66 -8.15 -2.03 7.25
C CYS A 66 -9.55 -2.51 7.67
N GLN A 67 -10.48 -1.60 7.95
CA GLN A 67 -11.85 -1.96 8.34
C GLN A 67 -12.69 -2.46 7.17
N THR A 68 -12.39 -2.03 5.94
CA THR A 68 -13.29 -2.22 4.78
C THR A 68 -12.76 -3.16 3.70
N GLN A 69 -11.46 -3.42 3.65
CA GLN A 69 -10.80 -4.22 2.59
C GLN A 69 -9.60 -5.02 3.14
N GLY A 70 -9.41 -4.97 4.45
CA GLY A 70 -8.22 -5.35 5.19
C GLY A 70 -7.75 -6.79 5.05
N ASN A 71 -8.68 -7.72 4.85
CA ASN A 71 -8.40 -9.16 4.78
C ASN A 71 -8.20 -9.68 3.35
N GLN A 72 -8.48 -8.86 2.33
CA GLN A 72 -8.41 -9.22 0.92
C GLN A 72 -7.06 -8.90 0.26
N TRP A 73 -6.13 -8.31 1.01
CA TRP A 73 -4.82 -7.94 0.48
C TRP A 73 -4.02 -9.16 0.08
N GLN A 74 -3.40 -9.08 -1.10
CA GLN A 74 -2.53 -10.14 -1.61
C GLN A 74 -1.14 -9.98 -1.01
N LEU A 75 -0.52 -11.11 -0.67
CA LEU A 75 0.83 -11.19 -0.16
C LEU A 75 1.60 -12.27 -0.89
N LEU A 76 2.86 -11.95 -1.16
CA LEU A 76 3.85 -12.91 -1.58
C LEU A 76 4.44 -13.68 -0.37
N PRO A 77 5.00 -14.88 -0.58
CA PRO A 77 5.62 -15.69 0.48
C PRO A 77 6.68 -14.96 1.34
N MET A 78 7.56 -14.13 0.76
CA MET A 78 8.57 -13.40 1.53
C MET A 78 7.94 -12.25 2.34
N GLU A 79 6.88 -11.62 1.83
CA GLU A 79 6.09 -10.65 2.62
C GLU A 79 5.43 -11.33 3.82
N TRP A 80 4.88 -12.52 3.63
CA TRP A 80 4.36 -13.32 4.73
C TRP A 80 5.44 -13.63 5.75
N SER A 81 6.64 -14.03 5.32
CA SER A 81 7.76 -14.33 6.23
C SER A 81 8.15 -13.14 7.13
N LEU A 82 8.01 -11.90 6.63
CA LEU A 82 8.19 -10.68 7.44
C LEU A 82 7.07 -10.51 8.48
N ILE A 83 5.82 -10.71 8.05
CA ILE A 83 4.64 -10.59 8.93
C ILE A 83 4.64 -11.68 10.00
N GLN A 84 4.98 -12.91 9.64
CA GLN A 84 5.06 -14.04 10.56
C GLN A 84 6.05 -13.75 11.70
N ARG A 85 7.27 -13.26 11.37
CA ARG A 85 8.26 -12.83 12.38
C ARG A 85 7.70 -11.74 13.30
N ALA A 86 7.00 -10.76 12.73
CA ALA A 86 6.38 -9.68 13.48
C ALA A 86 5.26 -10.19 14.42
N LEU A 87 4.44 -11.14 13.96
CA LEU A 87 3.40 -11.80 14.74
C LEU A 87 3.96 -12.59 15.92
N GLN A 88 5.04 -13.35 15.69
CA GLN A 88 5.74 -14.10 16.76
C GLN A 88 6.27 -13.18 17.86
N ALA A 89 6.70 -11.96 17.48
CA ALA A 89 7.19 -10.96 18.42
C ALA A 89 6.07 -10.20 19.17
N LEU A 90 4.79 -10.36 18.80
CA LEU A 90 3.70 -9.72 19.52
C LEU A 90 3.50 -10.32 20.91
N PRO A 91 3.03 -9.55 21.90
CA PRO A 91 2.57 -10.10 23.17
C PRO A 91 1.49 -11.16 22.96
N GLN A 92 1.51 -12.24 23.76
CA GLN A 92 0.55 -13.35 23.66
C GLN A 92 -0.91 -12.86 23.66
N ALA A 93 -1.25 -11.87 24.48
CA ALA A 93 -2.59 -11.28 24.50
C ALA A 93 -3.00 -10.66 23.16
N GLN A 94 -2.06 -10.07 22.41
CA GLN A 94 -2.34 -9.53 21.07
C GLN A 94 -2.45 -10.65 20.03
N GLN A 95 -1.63 -11.70 20.13
CA GLN A 95 -1.74 -12.87 19.25
C GLN A 95 -3.11 -13.53 19.39
N LEU A 96 -3.59 -13.74 20.63
CA LEU A 96 -4.93 -14.28 20.89
C LEU A 96 -6.06 -13.39 20.32
N ARG A 97 -5.90 -12.06 20.38
CA ARG A 97 -6.85 -11.14 19.75
C ARG A 97 -6.85 -11.27 18.23
N VAL A 98 -5.68 -11.36 17.60
CA VAL A 98 -5.59 -11.61 16.15
C VAL A 98 -6.26 -12.94 15.78
N GLN A 99 -6.02 -14.00 16.55
CA GLN A 99 -6.66 -15.30 16.34
C GLN A 99 -8.18 -15.22 16.45
N SER A 100 -8.69 -14.55 17.49
CA SER A 100 -10.13 -14.36 17.69
C SER A 100 -10.76 -13.56 16.54
N GLN A 101 -10.10 -12.49 16.09
CA GLN A 101 -10.56 -11.72 14.94
C GLN A 101 -10.53 -12.54 13.64
N LEU A 102 -9.52 -13.39 13.45
CA LEU A 102 -9.44 -14.30 12.30
C LEU A 102 -10.59 -15.31 12.30
N GLN A 103 -10.89 -15.93 13.45
CA GLN A 103 -12.01 -16.86 13.59
C GLN A 103 -13.36 -16.21 13.26
N GLN A 104 -13.53 -14.93 13.59
CA GLN A 104 -14.74 -14.18 13.24
C GLN A 104 -14.90 -14.01 11.71
N LEU A 105 -13.81 -13.97 10.94
CA LEU A 105 -13.86 -13.83 9.48
C LEU A 105 -14.41 -15.09 8.77
N ALA A 106 -14.46 -16.23 9.46
CA ALA A 106 -15.13 -17.42 8.93
C ALA A 106 -16.65 -17.22 8.79
N ASP A 107 -17.24 -16.27 9.52
CA ASP A 107 -18.61 -15.82 9.30
C ASP A 107 -18.65 -14.82 8.14
N PRO A 108 -19.36 -15.14 7.03
CA PRO A 108 -19.53 -14.22 5.90
C PRO A 108 -20.13 -12.86 6.29
N ALA A 109 -20.85 -12.78 7.42
CA ALA A 109 -21.44 -11.53 7.92
C ALA A 109 -20.41 -10.59 8.58
N SER A 110 -19.24 -11.08 8.97
CA SER A 110 -18.20 -10.32 9.68
C SER A 110 -17.45 -9.32 8.79
N GLY A 111 -17.67 -9.37 7.48
CA GLY A 111 -17.12 -8.42 6.52
C GLY A 111 -15.64 -8.62 6.21
N SER A 112 -14.99 -7.56 5.73
CA SER A 112 -13.65 -7.56 5.15
C SER A 112 -12.59 -6.91 6.06
N SER A 113 -12.82 -6.91 7.37
CA SER A 113 -11.93 -6.26 8.34
C SER A 113 -10.60 -7.00 8.47
N CYS A 114 -9.51 -6.27 8.60
CA CYS A 114 -8.17 -6.81 8.76
C CYS A 114 -8.05 -7.47 10.15
N PRO A 115 -7.68 -8.75 10.25
CA PRO A 115 -7.49 -9.42 11.54
C PRO A 115 -6.29 -8.86 12.32
N LEU A 116 -5.39 -8.10 11.67
CA LEU A 116 -4.25 -7.42 12.29
C LEU A 116 -4.58 -6.02 12.81
N LEU A 117 -5.82 -5.53 12.62
CA LEU A 117 -6.26 -4.25 13.14
C LEU A 117 -6.65 -4.41 14.61
N LEU A 118 -5.83 -3.86 15.52
CA LEU A 118 -6.08 -3.84 16.96
C LEU A 118 -6.17 -2.38 17.43
N ASP A 119 -7.28 -2.02 18.08
CA ASP A 119 -7.49 -0.69 18.67
C ASP A 119 -7.24 0.46 17.67
N GLY A 120 -7.70 0.29 16.42
CA GLY A 120 -7.54 1.26 15.34
C GLY A 120 -6.13 1.31 14.71
N ARG A 121 -5.22 0.41 15.11
CA ARG A 121 -3.83 0.39 14.60
C ARG A 121 -3.45 -1.01 14.12
N CYS A 122 -2.66 -1.08 13.05
CA CYS A 122 -2.13 -2.35 12.58
C CYS A 122 -1.07 -2.87 13.57
N ALA A 123 -1.24 -4.09 14.06
CA ALA A 123 -0.34 -4.74 15.01
C ALA A 123 1.08 -4.92 14.46
N VAL A 124 1.22 -5.06 13.14
CA VAL A 124 2.50 -5.26 12.43
C VAL A 124 2.79 -4.15 11.43
N TYR A 125 2.40 -2.90 11.74
CA TYR A 125 2.42 -1.78 10.77
C TYR A 125 3.76 -1.62 10.02
N ALA A 126 4.90 -1.83 10.67
CA ALA A 126 6.23 -1.74 10.05
C ALA A 126 6.44 -2.79 8.93
N PHE A 127 5.79 -3.95 9.06
CA PHE A 127 5.91 -5.13 8.20
C PHE A 127 4.67 -5.35 7.32
N ARG A 128 3.78 -4.36 7.20
CA ARG A 128 2.63 -4.40 6.28
C ARG A 128 3.06 -4.83 4.86
N PRO A 129 2.23 -5.43 4.01
CA PRO A 129 2.63 -5.80 2.64
C PRO A 129 2.68 -4.59 1.69
N LEU A 130 3.17 -4.78 0.46
CA LEU A 130 3.21 -3.76 -0.60
C LEU A 130 1.82 -3.13 -0.81
N ASP A 131 0.78 -3.94 -0.98
CA ASP A 131 -0.59 -3.45 -1.22
C ASP A 131 -1.06 -2.49 -0.10
N CYS A 132 -0.64 -2.72 1.14
CA CYS A 132 -0.94 -1.83 2.26
C CYS A 132 -0.09 -0.55 2.26
N ARG A 133 1.14 -0.59 1.73
CA ARG A 133 2.02 0.59 1.61
C ARG A 133 1.59 1.51 0.47
N LEU A 134 1.02 0.96 -0.59
CA LEU A 134 0.58 1.74 -1.76
C LEU A 134 -0.73 2.53 -1.52
N LYS A 135 -1.43 2.26 -0.41
CA LYS A 135 -2.71 2.93 -0.14
C LYS A 135 -2.56 4.43 0.05
N GLY A 136 -3.43 5.19 -0.61
CA GLY A 136 -3.50 6.64 -0.53
C GLY A 136 -2.44 7.38 -1.35
N TYR A 137 -1.35 6.70 -1.73
CA TYR A 137 -0.18 7.31 -2.37
C TYR A 137 0.15 6.71 -3.75
N SER A 138 -0.70 5.84 -4.29
CA SER A 138 -0.48 5.24 -5.60
C SER A 138 -1.75 5.24 -6.43
N PHE A 139 -1.56 5.24 -7.75
CA PHE A 139 -2.63 5.17 -8.73
C PHE A 139 -2.39 3.95 -9.61
N SER A 140 -3.49 3.32 -10.05
CA SER A 140 -3.43 2.33 -11.14
C SER A 140 -3.78 2.99 -12.46
N GLN A 141 -3.12 2.57 -13.53
CA GLN A 141 -3.52 2.97 -14.88
C GLN A 141 -4.88 2.32 -15.20
N GLU A 142 -5.94 3.12 -15.41
CA GLU A 142 -7.17 2.56 -15.96
C GLU A 142 -6.92 2.13 -17.43
N ARG A 143 -7.26 0.88 -17.75
CA ARG A 143 -7.47 0.48 -19.15
C ARG A 143 -8.55 1.38 -19.73
N LEU A 144 -8.20 2.10 -20.79
CA LEU A 144 -9.08 2.97 -21.58
C LEU A 144 -10.46 2.31 -21.79
N LEU A 145 -11.48 2.79 -21.06
CA LEU A 145 -12.85 2.58 -21.49
C LEU A 145 -13.09 3.52 -22.68
N PRO A 146 -13.63 3.03 -23.82
CA PRO A 146 -13.59 3.74 -25.10
C PRO A 146 -14.36 5.07 -25.17
N MET A 147 -15.02 5.52 -24.09
CA MET A 147 -15.89 6.70 -24.11
C MET A 147 -15.75 7.66 -22.92
N GLN A 148 -14.71 7.55 -22.09
CA GLN A 148 -14.40 8.54 -21.04
C GLN A 148 -12.89 8.79 -21.01
N PRO A 149 -12.42 10.02 -20.72
CA PRO A 149 -11.00 10.23 -20.46
C PRO A 149 -10.60 9.33 -19.28
N ALA A 150 -9.69 8.38 -19.51
CA ALA A 150 -9.20 7.48 -18.47
C ALA A 150 -8.56 8.31 -17.36
N LEU A 151 -9.28 8.45 -16.25
CA LEU A 151 -8.72 9.10 -15.07
C LEU A 151 -7.95 8.02 -14.30
N PRO A 152 -6.75 8.32 -13.81
CA PRO A 152 -6.02 7.37 -12.99
C PRO A 152 -6.86 7.05 -11.74
N GLN A 153 -7.07 5.76 -11.46
CA GLN A 153 -7.82 5.34 -10.28
C GLN A 153 -6.89 5.36 -9.07
N ALA A 154 -7.25 6.14 -8.04
CA ALA A 154 -6.51 6.16 -6.79
C ALA A 154 -6.62 4.79 -6.10
N PHE A 155 -5.49 4.18 -5.78
CA PHE A 155 -5.43 2.95 -5.02
C PHE A 155 -5.58 3.27 -3.53
N SER A 156 -6.81 3.48 -3.07
CA SER A 156 -7.11 3.87 -1.68
C SER A 156 -8.45 3.32 -1.19
N CYS A 157 -8.88 3.70 0.02
CA CYS A 157 -10.25 3.45 0.46
C CYS A 157 -11.25 4.34 -0.29
N LEU A 158 -12.53 3.95 -0.36
CA LEU A 158 -13.55 4.65 -1.14
C LEU A 158 -13.66 6.14 -0.78
N ALA A 159 -13.62 6.47 0.52
CA ALA A 159 -13.70 7.86 0.98
C ALA A 159 -12.56 8.71 0.42
N GLU A 160 -11.33 8.19 0.42
CA GLU A 160 -10.17 8.90 -0.10
C GLU A 160 -10.17 8.97 -1.63
N GLN A 161 -10.63 7.91 -2.31
CA GLN A 161 -10.83 7.94 -3.76
C GLN A 161 -11.79 9.07 -4.15
N GLN A 162 -12.92 9.22 -3.44
CA GLN A 162 -13.89 10.28 -3.69
C GLN A 162 -13.28 11.68 -3.46
N ARG A 163 -12.51 11.85 -2.39
CA ARG A 163 -11.79 13.11 -2.10
C ARG A 163 -10.81 13.47 -3.21
N ILE A 164 -9.99 12.52 -3.64
CA ILE A 164 -9.01 12.70 -4.71
C ILE A 164 -9.72 13.03 -6.03
N LEU A 165 -10.76 12.28 -6.41
CA LEU A 165 -11.54 12.55 -7.62
C LEU A 165 -12.19 13.93 -7.61
N HIS A 166 -12.64 14.39 -6.44
CA HIS A 166 -13.13 15.75 -6.28
C HIS A 166 -12.01 16.80 -6.46
N ASP A 167 -10.83 16.56 -5.90
CA ASP A 167 -9.68 17.45 -6.06
C ASP A 167 -9.12 17.49 -7.49
N LEU A 168 -9.17 16.37 -8.22
CA LEU A 168 -8.77 16.29 -9.63
C LEU A 168 -9.59 17.20 -10.55
N LYS A 169 -10.83 17.53 -10.17
CA LYS A 169 -11.68 18.48 -10.91
C LYS A 169 -11.23 19.93 -10.74
N ARG A 170 -10.31 20.23 -9.82
CA ARG A 170 -9.81 21.59 -9.56
C ARG A 170 -8.62 21.93 -10.49
N PRO A 171 -8.60 23.11 -11.14
CA PRO A 171 -7.48 23.53 -11.98
C PRO A 171 -6.15 23.50 -11.23
N GLY A 172 -5.10 22.96 -11.84
CA GLY A 172 -3.76 22.88 -11.26
C GLY A 172 -3.53 21.71 -10.29
N ARG A 173 -4.57 21.01 -9.83
CA ARG A 173 -4.42 19.85 -8.93
C ARG A 173 -4.10 18.53 -9.64
N ALA A 174 -4.60 18.34 -10.86
CA ALA A 174 -4.41 17.11 -11.66
C ALA A 174 -2.93 16.75 -11.90
N LEU A 175 -2.04 17.73 -11.81
CA LEU A 175 -0.61 17.56 -12.03
C LEU A 175 0.15 16.87 -10.93
N PHE A 176 -0.20 17.21 -9.70
CA PHE A 176 0.41 16.58 -8.54
C PHE A 176 0.14 15.08 -8.54
N TYR A 177 -0.99 14.65 -9.14
CA TYR A 177 -1.38 13.25 -9.24
C TYR A 177 -0.74 12.46 -10.38
N MET A 178 -0.06 13.11 -11.33
CA MET A 178 0.62 12.43 -12.44
C MET A 178 1.98 11.81 -12.07
N PHE A 179 2.53 12.14 -10.90
CA PHE A 179 3.87 11.73 -10.47
C PHE A 179 3.88 10.76 -9.27
N PHE A 180 2.73 10.22 -8.89
CA PHE A 180 2.70 9.17 -7.87
C PHE A 180 3.31 7.89 -8.44
N PRO A 181 4.03 7.10 -7.64
CA PRO A 181 4.58 5.84 -8.10
C PRO A 181 3.45 4.98 -8.68
N GLN A 182 3.58 4.64 -9.96
CA GLN A 182 2.61 3.79 -10.63
C GLN A 182 2.69 2.43 -9.96
N ARG A 183 1.57 1.99 -9.37
CA ARG A 183 1.47 0.73 -8.62
C ARG A 183 2.11 -0.42 -9.40
N GLU A 184 1.88 -0.47 -10.70
CA GLU A 184 2.38 -1.48 -11.62
C GLU A 184 3.91 -1.52 -11.66
N ALA A 185 4.59 -0.36 -11.65
CA ALA A 185 6.04 -0.29 -11.65
C ALA A 185 6.64 -0.84 -10.34
N LEU A 186 6.04 -0.51 -9.19
CA LEU A 186 6.47 -1.04 -7.89
C LEU A 186 6.17 -2.53 -7.76
N GLN A 187 5.06 -3.01 -8.32
CA GLN A 187 4.77 -4.44 -8.43
C GLN A 187 5.80 -5.16 -9.30
N GLN A 188 6.23 -4.59 -10.42
CA GLN A 188 7.28 -5.16 -11.27
C GLN A 188 8.65 -5.17 -10.59
N VAL A 189 8.96 -4.21 -9.71
CA VAL A 189 10.16 -4.26 -8.87
C VAL A 189 10.05 -5.41 -7.88
N LEU A 190 8.92 -5.51 -7.17
CA LEU A 190 8.70 -6.59 -6.19
C LEU A 190 8.79 -7.97 -6.84
N GLN A 191 8.21 -8.17 -8.03
CA GLN A 191 8.30 -9.43 -8.79
C GLN A 191 9.73 -9.80 -9.22
N ARG A 192 10.64 -8.82 -9.35
CA ARG A 192 12.06 -9.09 -9.63
C ARG A 192 12.83 -9.49 -8.38
N ILE A 193 12.46 -8.93 -7.23
CA ILE A 193 13.03 -9.29 -5.93
C ILE A 193 12.57 -10.69 -5.51
N GLU A 194 11.28 -10.96 -5.71
CA GLU A 194 10.64 -12.24 -5.44
C GLU A 194 9.92 -12.73 -6.70
N PRO A 195 10.62 -13.46 -7.59
CA PRO A 195 9.99 -14.11 -8.72
C PRO A 195 9.04 -15.18 -8.20
N SER A 196 7.75 -14.86 -8.11
CA SER A 196 6.72 -15.82 -7.68
C SER A 196 5.97 -16.35 -8.89
N ASP A 197 5.92 -17.67 -9.06
CA ASP A 197 5.04 -18.37 -10.02
C ASP A 197 3.56 -18.35 -9.54
N ASP A 198 3.01 -17.16 -9.29
CA ASP A 198 1.61 -16.95 -8.89
C ASP A 198 1.23 -17.50 -7.49
N GLN A 199 2.19 -17.55 -6.56
CA GLN A 199 1.94 -18.00 -5.17
C GLN A 199 1.34 -16.91 -4.26
N SER A 200 0.83 -15.81 -4.83
CA SER A 200 0.20 -14.76 -4.02
C SER A 200 -1.11 -15.26 -3.41
N GLN A 201 -1.31 -15.02 -2.13
CA GLN A 201 -2.53 -15.40 -1.42
C GLN A 201 -3.00 -14.26 -0.51
N THR A 202 -4.26 -14.30 -0.09
CA THR A 202 -4.80 -13.24 0.77
C THR A 202 -4.20 -13.28 2.16
N LEU A 203 -4.20 -12.14 2.85
CA LEU A 203 -3.77 -12.03 4.25
C LEU A 203 -4.51 -13.01 5.14
N ALA A 204 -5.84 -13.11 4.99
CA ALA A 204 -6.64 -14.04 5.76
C ALA A 204 -6.18 -15.48 5.55
N HIS A 205 -5.94 -15.87 4.30
CA HIS A 205 -5.55 -17.23 3.98
C HIS A 205 -4.17 -17.60 4.55
N TRP A 206 -3.18 -16.71 4.41
CA TRP A 206 -1.87 -16.89 5.04
C TRP A 206 -1.98 -17.03 6.57
N LEU A 207 -2.81 -16.20 7.21
CA LEU A 207 -3.05 -16.32 8.64
C LEU A 207 -3.71 -17.66 8.97
N GLU A 208 -4.80 -18.05 8.30
CA GLU A 208 -5.50 -19.31 8.55
C GLU A 208 -4.58 -20.53 8.47
N GLN A 209 -3.69 -20.58 7.47
CA GLN A 209 -2.79 -21.70 7.26
C GLN A 209 -1.64 -21.78 8.28
N HIS A 210 -1.16 -20.65 8.79
CA HIS A 210 0.11 -20.59 9.50
C HIS A 210 0.02 -20.04 10.93
N PHE A 211 -1.14 -19.54 11.37
CA PHE A 211 -1.26 -18.92 12.69
C PHE A 211 -1.09 -19.92 13.84
N GLU A 212 -1.56 -21.16 13.70
CA GLU A 212 -1.42 -22.18 14.74
C GLU A 212 0.06 -22.56 14.95
N ALA A 213 0.84 -22.63 13.86
CA ALA A 213 2.27 -22.93 13.90
C ALA A 213 3.10 -21.86 14.64
N LEU A 214 2.55 -20.65 14.88
CA LEU A 214 3.19 -19.61 15.69
C LEU A 214 3.36 -20.02 17.15
N HIS A 215 2.49 -20.90 17.67
CA HIS A 215 2.47 -21.32 19.07
C HIS A 215 3.37 -22.54 19.34
N SER A 216 3.74 -23.28 18.30
CA SER A 216 4.50 -24.53 18.39
C SER A 216 6.02 -24.33 18.40
N ALA A 217 6.50 -23.09 18.23
CA ALA A 217 7.91 -22.74 18.12
C ALA A 217 8.47 -21.99 19.36
N ALA A 218 7.71 -21.96 20.46
CA ALA A 218 8.11 -21.35 21.73
C ALA A 218 8.74 -22.37 22.69
#